data_AF-A0A6G1K0A9-F1
#
_entry.id   AF-A0A6G1K0A9-F1
#
_cell.length_a   1.000
_cell.length_b   1.000
_cell.length_c   1.000
_cell.angle_alpha   90.00
_cell.angle_beta   90.00
_cell.angle_gamma   90.00
#
_symmetry.space_group_name_H-M   'P 1'
#
loop_
_entity.id
_entity.type
_entity.pdbx_description
1 polymer ?
#
loop_
_entity_poly.entity_id
_entity_poly.type
_entity_poly.pdbx_seq_one_letter_code
_entity_poly.pdbx_strand_id
1 'polypeptide(L)'
;RRIRMLAENLARETRLRDVAYRIFNRLDRILFAGHLKSAVYLSYANLGSEVSGATFTHGHGPNPRVKRISIVLNSFLHQHAKPRDVIASLVHQMIHAFFLVACGPQDEKETGYGRLDHGLHFGKVMETIKTLSGAKIKPLPLDFGHSLGPHYDDYYAPPHRRRRTCNGKWYSSHCHAHVEAIGENDINEWYGAVCHPLLELPESVQKATVLLYNDRHHKLEEVPRSSPTTPPSTESVEFVFQDKTVLIPGGKIDAFSSIRKAVDKTESRYLVIPEEVDEESFMRLLELIHLGRYSPDIGPVRAPGKKGPPIIKPLHHESQPFLLTDVRMFKLGALLGFDEVKGVALERLNSQHVTREDPVCVLKEIYDGADPDPDLRVWVKGFLTKGPETDWLDPRLGIGGGMGGREGMTRGEPPNLVKLDQDMGFKSRFRDLVACSSALHIDVLKAK
;
A
#
# COMPACT_ATOMS: atom_id res chain seq x y z
N ARG A 1 9.38 -25.48 29.13
CA ARG A 1 9.47 -26.74 29.94
C ARG A 1 9.18 -28.02 29.14
N ARG A 2 7.97 -28.25 28.60
CA ARG A 2 7.62 -29.50 27.87
C ARG A 2 8.58 -29.85 26.71
N ILE A 3 8.99 -28.85 25.91
CA ILE A 3 9.94 -29.06 24.79
C ILE A 3 11.31 -29.54 25.29
N ARG A 4 11.80 -29.02 26.43
CA ARG A 4 13.09 -29.43 26.99
C ARG A 4 13.06 -30.88 27.49
N MET A 5 12.00 -31.26 28.20
CA MET A 5 11.81 -32.66 28.62
C MET A 5 11.73 -33.60 27.42
N LEU A 6 11.02 -33.20 26.36
CA LEU A 6 10.98 -33.97 25.11
C LEU A 6 12.39 -34.10 24.49
N ALA A 7 13.15 -33.01 24.42
CA ALA A 7 14.51 -33.03 23.88
C ALA A 7 15.47 -33.90 24.71
N GLU A 8 15.36 -33.86 26.04
CA GLU A 8 16.13 -34.69 26.97
C GLU A 8 15.79 -36.18 26.81
N ASN A 9 14.50 -36.52 26.65
CA ASN A 9 14.08 -37.90 26.36
C ASN A 9 14.62 -38.36 25.00
N LEU A 10 14.44 -37.55 23.96
CA LEU A 10 14.94 -37.86 22.62
C LEU A 10 16.46 -38.03 22.60
N ALA A 11 17.21 -37.20 23.32
CA ALA A 11 18.67 -37.33 23.40
C ALA A 11 19.13 -38.60 24.12
N ARG A 12 18.29 -39.18 24.99
CA ARG A 12 18.55 -40.48 25.63
C ARG A 12 18.20 -41.66 24.72
N GLU A 13 17.13 -41.54 23.94
CA GLU A 13 16.61 -42.60 23.07
C GLU A 13 17.23 -42.64 21.66
N THR A 14 17.73 -41.50 21.18
CA THR A 14 18.19 -41.29 19.79
C THR A 14 19.49 -40.49 19.74
N ARG A 15 20.04 -40.27 18.53
CA ARG A 15 21.19 -39.39 18.36
C ARG A 15 20.77 -37.95 18.65
N LEU A 16 21.60 -37.19 19.35
CA LEU A 16 21.36 -35.78 19.69
C LEU A 16 20.99 -34.90 18.48
N ARG A 17 21.45 -35.27 17.28
CA ARG A 17 21.11 -34.61 16.00
C ARG A 17 19.63 -34.73 15.61
N ASP A 18 18.93 -35.76 16.07
CA ASP A 18 17.52 -35.98 15.76
C ASP A 18 16.60 -35.07 16.58
N VAL A 19 17.11 -34.54 17.70
CA VAL A 19 16.38 -33.64 18.58
C VAL A 19 15.87 -32.43 17.79
N ALA A 20 16.74 -31.75 17.04
CA ALA A 20 16.36 -30.54 16.29
C ALA A 20 15.25 -30.81 15.27
N TYR A 21 15.37 -31.89 14.49
CA TYR A 21 14.35 -32.27 13.51
C TYR A 21 12.98 -32.56 14.15
N ARG A 22 12.98 -33.26 15.30
CA ARG A 22 11.74 -33.66 15.97
C ARG A 22 11.04 -32.51 16.69
N ILE A 23 11.78 -31.51 17.17
CA ILE A 23 11.20 -30.38 17.91
C ILE A 23 10.89 -29.17 17.03
N PHE A 24 11.48 -29.05 15.82
CA PHE A 24 11.36 -27.89 14.94
C PHE A 24 9.91 -27.41 14.77
N ASN A 25 9.03 -28.28 14.27
CA ASN A 25 7.62 -27.93 14.02
C ASN A 25 6.87 -27.51 15.29
N ARG A 26 7.29 -27.98 16.47
CA ARG A 26 6.66 -27.60 17.74
C ARG A 26 7.16 -26.25 18.22
N LEU A 27 8.45 -25.95 18.04
CA LEU A 27 9.00 -24.63 18.29
C LEU A 27 8.38 -23.60 17.35
N ASP A 28 8.28 -23.91 16.06
CA ASP A 28 7.67 -23.05 15.04
C ASP A 28 6.22 -22.67 15.40
N ARG A 29 5.39 -23.64 15.75
CA ARG A 29 4.01 -23.38 16.19
C ARG A 29 3.90 -22.47 17.42
N ILE A 30 4.84 -22.57 18.36
CA ILE A 30 4.76 -21.88 19.66
C ILE A 30 5.40 -20.50 19.60
N LEU A 31 6.50 -20.35 18.86
CA LEU A 31 7.30 -19.13 18.83
C LEU A 31 7.05 -18.26 17.59
N PHE A 32 6.65 -18.88 16.47
CA PHE A 32 6.58 -18.23 15.16
C PHE A 32 5.25 -18.54 14.44
N ALA A 33 4.20 -18.88 15.20
CA ALA A 33 2.84 -19.14 14.71
C ALA A 33 2.72 -20.17 13.56
N GLY A 34 3.73 -21.01 13.34
CA GLY A 34 3.72 -22.00 12.25
C GLY A 34 4.22 -21.48 10.90
N HIS A 35 4.80 -20.27 10.84
CA HIS A 35 5.26 -19.65 9.59
C HIS A 35 6.51 -20.31 8.99
N LEU A 36 7.33 -21.01 9.79
CA LEU A 36 8.58 -21.61 9.31
C LEU A 36 8.38 -23.00 8.70
N LYS A 37 7.32 -23.71 9.10
CA LYS A 37 6.96 -24.99 8.51
C LYS A 37 6.75 -24.83 7.00
N SER A 38 7.29 -25.77 6.23
CA SER A 38 7.29 -25.76 4.76
C SER A 38 8.17 -24.68 4.12
N ALA A 39 8.41 -23.53 4.75
CA ALA A 39 9.31 -22.48 4.27
C ALA A 39 10.80 -22.81 4.48
N VAL A 40 11.13 -23.58 5.52
CA VAL A 40 12.51 -23.89 5.92
C VAL A 40 12.92 -25.32 5.57
N TYR A 41 14.18 -25.48 5.13
CA TYR A 41 14.90 -26.74 5.06
C TYR A 41 15.95 -26.77 6.17
N LEU A 42 15.79 -27.69 7.13
CA LEU A 42 16.74 -27.91 8.22
C LEU A 42 17.74 -28.99 7.82
N SER A 43 19.03 -28.78 8.10
CA SER A 43 20.06 -29.80 7.93
C SER A 43 21.18 -29.66 8.98
N TYR A 44 22.08 -30.64 8.99
CA TYR A 44 23.34 -30.58 9.73
C TYR A 44 24.52 -30.62 8.76
N ALA A 45 25.56 -29.85 9.06
CA ALA A 45 26.84 -29.92 8.36
C ALA A 45 27.99 -29.57 9.32
N ASN A 46 29.23 -29.88 8.96
CA ASN A 46 30.38 -29.39 9.69
C ASN A 46 30.66 -27.93 9.29
N LEU A 47 30.53 -27.00 10.23
CA LEU A 47 30.76 -25.56 10.03
C LEU A 47 32.04 -25.06 10.74
N GLY A 48 32.90 -25.95 11.22
CA GLY A 48 34.13 -25.61 11.97
C GLY A 48 33.93 -25.52 13.48
N SER A 49 34.90 -24.92 14.20
CA SER A 49 34.88 -24.79 15.67
C SER A 49 34.19 -23.53 16.19
N GLU A 50 33.96 -22.53 15.33
CA GLU A 50 33.57 -21.20 15.79
C GLU A 50 32.10 -20.84 15.53
N VAL A 51 31.36 -21.67 14.79
CA VAL A 51 30.02 -21.36 14.28
C VAL A 51 29.02 -22.39 14.77
N SER A 52 28.04 -22.00 15.57
CA SER A 52 26.98 -22.91 16.06
C SER A 52 26.02 -23.34 14.95
N GLY A 53 25.74 -22.44 14.01
CA GLY A 53 24.83 -22.67 12.90
C GLY A 53 24.86 -21.52 11.92
N ALA A 54 24.23 -21.73 10.77
CA ALA A 54 24.07 -20.71 9.75
C ALA A 54 22.68 -20.79 9.13
N THR A 55 22.08 -19.64 8.89
CA THR A 55 20.86 -19.50 8.10
C THR A 55 21.22 -18.91 6.74
N PHE A 56 20.57 -19.40 5.69
CA PHE A 56 20.78 -18.96 4.31
C PHE A 56 19.47 -18.47 3.70
N THR A 57 19.53 -17.36 2.96
CA THR A 57 18.39 -16.87 2.17
C THR A 57 17.94 -17.87 1.09
N HIS A 58 16.76 -17.63 0.52
CA HIS A 58 16.08 -18.53 -0.42
C HIS A 58 16.99 -19.02 -1.55
N GLY A 59 17.21 -20.33 -1.64
CA GLY A 59 17.96 -20.92 -2.75
C GLY A 59 19.49 -20.78 -2.69
N HIS A 60 20.02 -20.15 -1.63
CA HIS A 60 21.47 -19.99 -1.42
C HIS A 60 22.05 -20.95 -0.38
N GLY A 61 21.27 -21.94 0.07
CA GLY A 61 21.75 -22.97 0.98
C GLY A 61 22.81 -23.89 0.35
N PRO A 62 23.54 -24.68 1.17
CA PRO A 62 24.59 -25.58 0.67
C PRO A 62 24.09 -26.64 -0.32
N ASN A 63 22.79 -26.97 -0.29
CA ASN A 63 22.17 -27.87 -1.24
C ASN A 63 21.52 -27.06 -2.39
N PRO A 64 22.10 -27.04 -3.61
CA PRO A 64 21.62 -26.21 -4.71
C PRO A 64 20.23 -26.61 -5.23
N ARG A 65 19.75 -27.82 -4.89
CA ARG A 65 18.41 -28.30 -5.23
C ARG A 65 17.32 -27.74 -4.33
N VAL A 66 17.68 -27.17 -3.18
CA VAL A 66 16.73 -26.61 -2.21
C VAL A 66 16.58 -25.12 -2.50
N LYS A 67 15.39 -24.69 -2.93
CA LYS A 67 15.05 -23.28 -3.19
C LYS A 67 14.49 -22.53 -1.97
N ARG A 68 14.33 -23.24 -0.86
CA ARG A 68 13.81 -22.74 0.41
C ARG A 68 14.89 -22.08 1.27
N ILE A 69 14.49 -21.38 2.32
CA ILE A 69 15.41 -20.91 3.38
C ILE A 69 16.08 -22.13 3.99
N SER A 70 17.39 -22.10 4.17
CA SER A 70 18.13 -23.23 4.76
C SER A 70 18.66 -22.87 6.14
N ILE A 71 18.34 -23.68 7.14
CA ILE A 71 19.00 -23.67 8.45
C ILE A 71 19.97 -24.84 8.49
N VAL A 72 21.23 -24.56 8.81
CA VAL A 72 22.28 -25.56 8.94
C VAL A 72 22.85 -25.50 10.35
N LEU A 73 22.63 -26.54 11.14
CA LEU A 73 23.23 -26.65 12.47
C LEU A 73 24.59 -27.34 12.40
N ASN A 74 25.54 -26.86 13.20
CA ASN A 74 26.90 -27.40 13.16
C ASN A 74 26.98 -28.77 13.82
N SER A 75 27.26 -29.81 13.03
CA SER A 75 27.36 -31.18 13.50
C SER A 75 28.57 -31.45 14.39
N PHE A 76 29.61 -30.62 14.30
CA PHE A 76 30.84 -30.72 15.10
C PHE A 76 30.62 -30.18 16.51
N LEU A 77 30.23 -28.91 16.65
CA LEU A 77 29.97 -28.30 17.96
C LEU A 77 28.83 -28.96 18.73
N HIS A 78 27.80 -29.45 18.03
CA HIS A 78 26.68 -30.13 18.67
C HIS A 78 26.94 -31.59 19.00
N GLN A 79 28.10 -32.17 18.70
CA GLN A 79 28.37 -33.58 19.00
C GLN A 79 28.36 -33.88 20.50
N HIS A 80 28.81 -32.92 21.32
CA HIS A 80 28.91 -33.04 22.78
C HIS A 80 28.08 -31.98 23.54
N ALA A 81 27.22 -31.25 22.82
CA ALA A 81 26.36 -30.24 23.41
C ALA A 81 25.26 -30.86 24.27
N LYS A 82 24.71 -30.11 25.24
CA LYS A 82 23.51 -30.56 25.96
C LYS A 82 22.28 -30.32 25.09
N PRO A 83 21.17 -31.07 25.29
CA PRO A 83 19.94 -30.87 24.52
C PRO A 83 19.44 -29.41 24.56
N ARG A 84 19.60 -28.73 25.70
CA ARG A 84 19.22 -27.31 25.84
C ARG A 84 20.03 -26.39 24.91
N ASP A 85 21.29 -26.71 24.64
CA ASP A 85 22.17 -25.88 23.84
C ASP A 85 21.83 -26.08 22.35
N VAL A 86 21.50 -27.32 21.95
CA VAL A 86 20.94 -27.62 20.62
C VAL A 86 19.63 -26.88 20.38
N ILE A 87 18.74 -26.82 21.40
CA ILE A 87 17.49 -26.03 21.31
C ILE A 87 17.82 -24.55 21.13
N ALA A 88 18.76 -24.00 21.90
CA ALA A 88 19.12 -22.59 21.82
C ALA A 88 19.69 -22.23 20.45
N SER A 89 20.64 -23.01 19.93
CA SER A 89 21.19 -22.80 18.59
C SER A 89 20.13 -22.97 17.50
N LEU A 90 19.21 -23.92 17.64
CA LEU A 90 18.09 -24.05 16.71
C LEU A 90 17.19 -22.81 16.73
N VAL A 91 16.77 -22.35 17.92
CA VAL A 91 15.92 -21.16 18.07
C VAL A 91 16.61 -19.93 17.51
N HIS A 92 17.91 -19.76 17.75
CA HIS A 92 18.72 -18.68 17.17
C HIS A 92 18.60 -18.63 15.65
N GLN A 93 18.81 -19.77 14.98
CA GLN A 93 18.67 -19.84 13.52
C GLN A 93 17.23 -19.67 13.05
N MET A 94 16.25 -20.13 13.84
CA MET A 94 14.83 -19.92 13.53
C MET A 94 14.44 -18.43 13.56
N ILE A 95 15.06 -17.61 14.41
CA ILE A 95 14.83 -16.15 14.40
C ILE A 95 15.30 -15.54 13.07
N HIS A 96 16.50 -15.86 12.60
CA HIS A 96 16.97 -15.40 11.28
C HIS A 96 16.05 -15.87 10.15
N ALA A 97 15.64 -17.16 10.18
CA ALA A 97 14.72 -17.69 9.18
C ALA A 97 13.34 -16.99 9.24
N PHE A 98 12.88 -16.61 10.43
CA PHE A 98 11.62 -15.90 10.61
C PHE A 98 11.65 -14.53 9.95
N PHE A 99 12.75 -13.77 10.07
CA PHE A 99 12.87 -12.50 9.34
C PHE A 99 12.87 -12.71 7.82
N LEU A 100 13.47 -13.78 7.31
CA LEU A 100 13.42 -14.09 5.88
C LEU A 100 12.03 -14.50 5.39
N VAL A 101 11.22 -15.15 6.24
CA VAL A 101 9.82 -15.47 5.92
C VAL A 101 8.94 -14.23 6.00
N ALA A 102 9.06 -13.45 7.07
CA ALA A 102 8.19 -12.30 7.33
C ALA A 102 8.52 -11.09 6.44
N CYS A 103 9.80 -10.89 6.13
CA CYS A 103 10.28 -9.68 5.45
C CYS A 103 10.84 -9.98 4.05
N GLY A 104 10.84 -11.24 3.60
CA GLY A 104 11.35 -11.64 2.29
C GLY A 104 12.85 -11.96 2.27
N PRO A 105 13.41 -12.34 1.10
CA PRO A 105 14.83 -12.63 0.93
C PRO A 105 15.71 -11.43 1.33
N GLN A 106 16.89 -11.68 1.89
CA GLN A 106 17.93 -10.64 2.01
C GLN A 106 18.54 -10.32 0.64
N ASP A 107 18.88 -9.06 0.40
CA ASP A 107 19.59 -8.59 -0.79
C ASP A 107 21.04 -8.15 -0.45
N GLU A 108 21.91 -8.17 -1.46
CA GLU A 108 23.33 -7.82 -1.30
C GLU A 108 23.58 -6.37 -0.84
N LYS A 109 22.63 -5.46 -1.09
CA LYS A 109 22.74 -4.05 -0.71
C LYS A 109 22.42 -3.80 0.78
N GLU A 110 21.87 -4.78 1.48
CA GLU A 110 21.38 -4.65 2.87
C GLU A 110 22.42 -5.08 3.92
N THR A 111 23.65 -4.57 3.84
CA THR A 111 24.81 -5.07 4.61
C THR A 111 25.04 -4.41 5.98
N GLY A 112 24.29 -3.36 6.33
CA GLY A 112 24.41 -2.67 7.62
C GLY A 112 23.31 -3.01 8.64
N TYR A 113 22.21 -3.61 8.17
CA TYR A 113 21.00 -3.90 8.94
C TYR A 113 20.18 -5.01 8.27
N GLY A 114 20.88 -6.05 7.82
CA GLY A 114 20.29 -7.14 7.05
C GLY A 114 19.40 -8.04 7.89
N ARG A 115 18.45 -8.72 7.26
CA ARG A 115 17.54 -9.70 7.91
C ARG A 115 18.29 -10.86 8.59
N LEU A 116 19.53 -11.11 8.16
CA LEU A 116 20.43 -12.15 8.68
C LEU A 116 21.42 -11.63 9.73
N ASP A 117 21.43 -10.34 10.03
CA ASP A 117 22.36 -9.75 11.00
C ASP A 117 21.83 -9.83 12.44
N HIS A 118 22.75 -9.70 13.38
CA HIS A 118 22.51 -9.65 14.83
C HIS A 118 22.12 -8.23 15.30
N GLY A 119 21.14 -7.61 14.65
CA GLY A 119 20.70 -6.23 14.94
C GLY A 119 19.66 -6.12 16.08
N LEU A 120 19.12 -4.92 16.27
CA LEU A 120 18.12 -4.60 17.30
C LEU A 120 16.85 -5.46 17.18
N HIS A 121 16.36 -5.70 15.95
CA HIS A 121 15.24 -6.61 15.70
C HIS A 121 15.50 -8.02 16.22
N PHE A 122 16.67 -8.57 15.89
CA PHE A 122 17.08 -9.89 16.36
C PHE A 122 17.16 -9.92 17.88
N GLY A 123 17.84 -8.92 18.46
CA GLY A 123 17.97 -8.76 19.91
C GLY A 123 16.63 -8.75 20.63
N LYS A 124 15.64 -8.01 20.12
CA LYS A 124 14.31 -7.93 20.73
C LYS A 124 13.58 -9.27 20.75
N VAL A 125 13.55 -9.98 19.62
CA VAL A 125 12.90 -11.31 19.52
C VAL A 125 13.64 -12.32 20.40
N MET A 126 14.98 -12.30 20.35
CA MET A 126 15.85 -13.16 21.14
C MET A 126 15.61 -12.98 22.64
N GLU A 127 15.70 -11.76 23.16
CA GLU A 127 15.50 -11.45 24.60
C GLU A 127 14.09 -11.80 25.06
N THR A 128 13.09 -11.56 24.22
CA THR A 128 11.70 -11.95 24.51
C THR A 128 11.59 -13.47 24.66
N ILE A 129 12.14 -14.25 23.72
CA ILE A 129 12.12 -15.72 23.79
C ILE A 129 12.94 -16.23 24.99
N LYS A 130 14.10 -15.64 25.26
CA LYS A 130 14.97 -15.97 26.40
C LYS A 130 14.21 -15.79 27.71
N THR A 131 13.60 -14.62 27.91
CA THR A 131 12.76 -14.29 29.07
C THR A 131 11.59 -15.25 29.23
N LEU A 132 10.81 -15.47 28.18
CA LEU A 132 9.66 -16.40 28.19
C LEU A 132 10.09 -17.85 28.49
N SER A 133 11.26 -18.26 28.01
CA SER A 133 11.82 -19.58 28.29
C SER A 133 12.25 -19.75 29.75
N GLY A 134 12.55 -18.64 30.43
CA GLY A 134 13.02 -18.54 31.81
C GLY A 134 11.91 -18.37 32.86
N ALA A 135 10.68 -18.08 32.46
CA ALA A 135 9.60 -17.71 33.38
C ALA A 135 9.28 -18.74 34.50
N LYS A 136 9.63 -20.02 34.31
CA LYS A 136 9.38 -21.10 35.30
C LYS A 136 10.59 -21.99 35.60
N ILE A 137 11.70 -21.79 34.90
CA ILE A 137 12.93 -22.61 34.94
C ILE A 137 14.11 -21.75 34.47
N LYS A 138 15.36 -22.23 34.57
CA LYS A 138 16.52 -21.50 34.01
C LYS A 138 16.27 -21.13 32.53
N PRO A 139 16.54 -19.89 32.05
CA PRO A 139 16.35 -19.52 30.64
C PRO A 139 17.20 -20.38 29.70
N LEU A 140 16.81 -20.41 28.41
CA LEU A 140 17.66 -20.99 27.38
C LEU A 140 18.96 -20.17 27.29
N PRO A 141 20.12 -20.79 27.02
CA PRO A 141 21.37 -20.08 26.77
C PRO A 141 21.32 -19.47 25.36
N LEU A 142 20.43 -18.50 25.18
CA LEU A 142 20.17 -17.80 23.94
C LEU A 142 20.73 -16.38 24.08
N ASP A 143 21.75 -16.08 23.29
CA ASP A 143 22.49 -14.81 23.29
C ASP A 143 22.88 -14.49 21.84
N PHE A 144 23.45 -13.30 21.60
CA PHE A 144 23.92 -12.92 20.26
C PHE A 144 25.01 -13.87 19.74
N GLY A 145 25.87 -14.34 20.64
CA GLY A 145 26.86 -15.41 20.40
C GLY A 145 26.46 -16.73 21.07
N HIS A 146 27.40 -17.66 21.16
CA HIS A 146 27.16 -18.96 21.80
C HIS A 146 28.35 -19.42 22.65
N SER A 147 28.05 -20.19 23.70
CA SER A 147 29.08 -20.83 24.55
C SER A 147 29.36 -22.29 24.17
N LEU A 148 29.01 -22.69 22.94
CA LEU A 148 29.33 -24.03 22.41
C LEU A 148 30.80 -24.09 21.98
N GLY A 149 31.61 -24.88 22.67
CA GLY A 149 33.00 -25.13 22.33
C GLY A 149 33.70 -25.93 23.43
N PRO A 150 34.78 -26.68 23.11
CA PRO A 150 35.60 -27.28 24.15
C PRO A 150 36.28 -26.17 24.97
N HIS A 151 36.26 -26.30 26.29
CA HIS A 151 37.21 -25.63 27.18
C HIS A 151 38.63 -26.14 26.88
N TYR A 152 39.18 -25.86 25.70
CA TYR A 152 40.63 -25.83 25.57
C TYR A 152 41.06 -24.53 26.23
N ASP A 153 41.86 -24.67 27.27
CA ASP A 153 42.44 -23.57 28.03
C ASP A 153 42.81 -22.39 27.13
N ASP A 154 42.39 -21.20 27.56
CA ASP A 154 42.84 -19.89 27.08
C ASP A 154 44.38 -19.73 27.04
N TYR A 155 45.14 -20.73 27.52
CA TYR A 155 46.60 -20.73 27.60
C TYR A 155 47.34 -20.82 26.24
N TYR A 156 46.68 -21.22 25.15
CA TYR A 156 47.33 -21.32 23.83
C TYR A 156 46.67 -20.50 22.71
N ALA A 157 45.72 -19.61 23.03
CA ALA A 157 45.17 -18.70 22.02
C ALA A 157 46.19 -17.57 21.75
N PRO A 158 46.75 -17.43 20.53
CA PRO A 158 47.65 -16.33 20.22
C PRO A 158 46.92 -14.98 20.40
N PRO A 159 47.54 -13.93 20.98
CA PRO A 159 46.84 -12.69 21.37
C PRO A 159 46.30 -11.83 20.20
N HIS A 160 46.42 -12.30 18.95
CA HIS A 160 46.27 -11.48 17.75
C HIS A 160 45.15 -11.88 16.79
N ARG A 161 44.23 -12.79 17.15
CA ARG A 161 42.97 -12.93 16.37
C ARG A 161 41.92 -11.88 16.75
N ARG A 162 42.34 -10.61 16.90
CA ARG A 162 41.41 -9.48 16.86
C ARG A 162 41.10 -9.16 15.40
N ARG A 163 39.80 -9.08 15.09
CA ARG A 163 39.21 -8.59 13.83
C ARG A 163 39.57 -9.42 12.60
N ARG A 164 39.01 -10.61 12.47
CA ARG A 164 38.45 -10.95 11.16
C ARG A 164 37.11 -10.26 11.13
N THR A 165 37.03 -9.15 10.38
CA THR A 165 35.73 -8.68 9.89
C THR A 165 35.07 -9.90 9.26
N CYS A 166 33.95 -10.30 9.84
CA CYS A 166 33.09 -11.33 9.30
C CYS A 166 32.54 -10.77 7.98
N ASN A 167 33.32 -10.82 6.90
CA ASN A 167 32.79 -10.68 5.55
C ASN A 167 31.99 -11.96 5.25
N GLY A 168 30.94 -12.17 6.04
CA GLY A 168 29.90 -13.14 5.78
C GLY A 168 29.35 -12.82 4.41
N LYS A 169 29.11 -13.87 3.62
CA LYS A 169 28.36 -13.72 2.39
C LYS A 169 27.00 -13.10 2.75
N TRP A 170 26.56 -12.06 2.03
CA TRP A 170 25.30 -11.34 2.29
C TRP A 170 24.08 -12.27 2.42
N TYR A 171 24.15 -13.46 1.83
CA TYR A 171 23.09 -14.46 1.89
C TYR A 171 23.17 -15.40 3.10
N SER A 172 24.06 -15.20 4.09
CA SER A 172 24.22 -16.11 5.23
C SER A 172 24.67 -15.45 6.55
N SER A 173 24.07 -15.88 7.68
CA SER A 173 24.26 -15.29 9.02
C SER A 173 25.42 -15.83 9.88
N HIS A 174 26.14 -16.89 9.47
CA HIS A 174 27.17 -17.63 10.25
C HIS A 174 27.33 -17.19 11.72
N CYS A 175 26.60 -17.83 12.64
CA CYS A 175 26.47 -17.34 14.01
C CYS A 175 27.62 -17.83 14.89
N HIS A 176 28.57 -16.93 15.14
CA HIS A 176 29.82 -17.17 15.84
C HIS A 176 29.69 -17.18 17.37
N ALA A 177 30.70 -17.73 18.07
CA ALA A 177 30.75 -17.76 19.53
C ALA A 177 30.84 -16.35 20.14
N HIS A 178 31.65 -15.48 19.54
CA HIS A 178 31.93 -14.13 20.01
C HIS A 178 31.29 -13.09 19.08
N VAL A 179 30.05 -12.72 19.41
CA VAL A 179 29.33 -11.62 18.77
C VAL A 179 29.12 -10.53 19.81
N GLU A 180 29.41 -9.27 19.44
CA GLU A 180 29.19 -8.12 20.32
C GLU A 180 27.69 -8.00 20.64
N ALA A 181 27.36 -7.96 21.93
CA ALA A 181 25.98 -7.88 22.37
C ALA A 181 25.51 -6.43 22.39
N ILE A 182 24.27 -6.21 21.94
CA ILE A 182 23.58 -4.93 22.10
C ILE A 182 22.92 -4.90 23.48
N GLY A 183 22.99 -3.77 24.19
CA GLY A 183 22.41 -3.61 25.51
C GLY A 183 20.88 -3.75 25.51
N GLU A 184 20.32 -4.35 26.56
CA GLU A 184 18.87 -4.52 26.70
C GLU A 184 18.14 -3.18 26.72
N ASN A 185 18.73 -2.15 27.35
CA ASN A 185 18.17 -0.80 27.37
C ASN A 185 18.06 -0.22 25.95
N ASP A 186 19.11 -0.34 25.13
CA ASP A 186 19.13 0.16 23.75
C ASP A 186 18.06 -0.55 22.90
N ILE A 187 17.90 -1.87 23.09
CA ILE A 187 16.87 -2.68 22.42
C ILE A 187 15.46 -2.21 22.81
N ASN A 188 15.23 -1.95 24.10
CA ASN A 188 13.93 -1.54 24.61
C ASN A 188 13.57 -0.10 24.22
N GLU A 189 14.54 0.82 24.27
CA GLU A 189 14.39 2.21 23.82
C GLU A 189 14.03 2.24 22.32
N TRP A 190 14.80 1.52 21.49
CA TRP A 190 14.50 1.40 20.06
C TRP A 190 13.13 0.78 19.81
N TYR A 191 12.75 -0.30 20.51
CA TYR A 191 11.44 -0.92 20.33
C TYR A 191 10.31 0.04 20.70
N GLY A 192 10.45 0.77 21.81
CA GLY A 192 9.46 1.77 22.25
C GLY A 192 9.29 2.92 21.27
N ALA A 193 10.38 3.38 20.65
CA ALA A 193 10.35 4.48 19.68
C ALA A 193 9.87 4.05 18.28
N VAL A 194 10.25 2.85 17.82
CA VAL A 194 10.09 2.46 16.40
C VAL A 194 8.98 1.43 16.20
N CYS A 195 8.90 0.41 17.06
CA CYS A 195 7.99 -0.73 16.84
C CYS A 195 6.67 -0.61 17.60
N HIS A 196 6.69 -0.14 18.84
CA HIS A 196 5.49 -0.03 19.67
C HIS A 196 4.41 0.85 19.01
N PRO A 197 4.72 2.02 18.42
CA PRO A 197 3.71 2.86 17.76
C PRO A 197 3.05 2.15 16.57
N LEU A 198 3.73 1.18 15.94
CA LEU A 198 3.15 0.43 14.82
C LEU A 198 1.99 -0.47 15.25
N LEU A 199 1.91 -0.83 16.53
CA LEU A 199 0.81 -1.62 17.10
C LEU A 199 -0.45 -0.78 17.34
N GLU A 200 -0.33 0.54 17.33
CA GLU A 200 -1.43 1.49 17.51
C GLU A 200 -2.06 1.89 16.16
N LEU A 201 -1.45 1.48 15.04
CA LEU A 201 -1.97 1.73 13.70
C LEU A 201 -3.29 0.97 13.46
N PRO A 202 -4.13 1.41 12.51
CA PRO A 202 -5.33 0.65 12.14
C PRO A 202 -5.01 -0.80 11.74
N GLU A 203 -5.87 -1.75 12.11
CA GLU A 203 -5.66 -3.18 11.81
C GLU A 203 -5.38 -3.44 10.32
N SER A 204 -6.04 -2.68 9.44
CA SER A 204 -5.84 -2.73 7.98
C SER A 204 -4.40 -2.42 7.57
N VAL A 205 -3.74 -1.47 8.24
CA VAL A 205 -2.34 -1.08 8.00
C VAL A 205 -1.37 -2.12 8.58
N GLN A 206 -1.72 -2.76 9.69
CA GLN A 206 -0.89 -3.79 10.32
C GLN A 206 -0.82 -5.12 9.54
N LYS A 207 -1.75 -5.36 8.59
CA LYS A 207 -1.79 -6.60 7.80
C LYS A 207 -0.49 -6.83 7.03
N ALA A 208 -0.12 -8.10 6.89
CA ALA A 208 1.04 -8.54 6.11
C ALA A 208 0.84 -8.37 4.59
N THR A 209 -0.40 -8.13 4.14
CA THR A 209 -0.77 -7.87 2.75
C THR A 209 -1.23 -6.42 2.58
N VAL A 210 -1.15 -5.94 1.35
CA VAL A 210 -1.58 -4.60 0.94
C VAL A 210 -2.16 -4.65 -0.47
N LEU A 211 -3.01 -3.71 -0.83
CA LEU A 211 -3.54 -3.59 -2.18
C LEU A 211 -2.66 -2.66 -3.02
N LEU A 212 -2.30 -3.12 -4.22
CA LEU A 212 -1.65 -2.29 -5.24
C LEU A 212 -2.60 -2.07 -6.41
N TYR A 213 -2.58 -0.87 -6.97
CA TYR A 213 -3.31 -0.57 -8.19
C TYR A 213 -2.55 -1.12 -9.42
N ASN A 214 -3.21 -1.99 -10.18
CA ASN A 214 -2.66 -2.55 -11.42
C ASN A 214 -3.01 -1.65 -12.61
N ASP A 215 -2.01 -0.92 -13.10
CA ASP A 215 -2.12 0.00 -14.23
C ASP A 215 -2.66 -0.63 -15.54
N ARG A 216 -2.53 -1.95 -15.73
CA ARG A 216 -2.96 -2.65 -16.95
C ARG A 216 -4.41 -3.12 -16.88
N HIS A 217 -4.83 -3.58 -15.71
CA HIS A 217 -6.16 -4.16 -15.50
C HIS A 217 -7.15 -3.18 -14.86
N HIS A 218 -6.67 -2.02 -14.41
CA HIS A 218 -7.46 -1.00 -13.72
C HIS A 218 -8.20 -1.55 -12.50
N LYS A 219 -7.49 -2.36 -11.70
CA LYS A 219 -8.02 -3.06 -10.52
C LYS A 219 -7.02 -3.09 -9.39
N LEU A 220 -7.52 -3.26 -8.17
CA LEU A 220 -6.70 -3.48 -6.98
C LEU A 220 -6.33 -4.96 -6.87
N GLU A 221 -5.05 -5.23 -6.61
CA GLU A 221 -4.50 -6.57 -6.43
C GLU A 221 -3.87 -6.69 -5.04
N GLU A 222 -4.24 -7.73 -4.30
CA GLU A 222 -3.68 -8.01 -2.98
C GLU A 222 -2.32 -8.70 -3.12
N VAL A 223 -1.30 -8.11 -2.51
CA VAL A 223 0.06 -8.63 -2.52
C VAL A 223 0.66 -8.65 -1.12
N PRO A 224 1.59 -9.57 -0.81
CA PRO A 224 2.37 -9.50 0.41
C PRO A 224 3.23 -8.24 0.43
N ARG A 225 3.35 -7.58 1.60
CA ARG A 225 4.23 -6.41 1.78
C ARG A 225 5.70 -6.72 1.54
N SER A 226 6.10 -7.99 1.70
CA SER A 226 7.45 -8.49 1.42
C SER A 226 7.70 -8.77 -0.07
N SER A 227 6.72 -8.51 -0.94
CA SER A 227 6.85 -8.75 -2.38
C SER A 227 7.84 -7.76 -2.99
N PRO A 228 8.70 -8.19 -3.93
CA PRO A 228 9.66 -7.29 -4.59
C PRO A 228 8.98 -6.20 -5.44
N THR A 229 7.69 -6.32 -5.72
CA THR A 229 6.89 -5.32 -6.44
C THR A 229 6.27 -4.27 -5.51
N THR A 230 6.36 -4.46 -4.19
CA THR A 230 5.83 -3.52 -3.20
C THR A 230 6.93 -2.54 -2.77
N PRO A 231 6.76 -1.23 -2.99
CA PRO A 231 7.70 -0.24 -2.50
C PRO A 231 7.86 -0.26 -0.98
N PRO A 232 9.06 0.06 -0.46
CA PRO A 232 9.25 0.26 0.98
C PRO A 232 8.32 1.34 1.54
N SER A 233 8.03 1.26 2.84
CA SER A 233 7.18 2.24 3.52
C SER A 233 7.75 3.65 3.57
N THR A 234 9.07 3.79 3.47
CA THR A 234 9.75 5.08 3.38
C THR A 234 9.60 5.76 2.03
N GLU A 235 9.17 5.01 1.01
CA GLU A 235 9.03 5.46 -0.38
C GLU A 235 7.59 5.33 -0.87
N SER A 236 6.62 5.21 0.03
CA SER A 236 5.21 5.05 -0.29
C SER A 236 4.29 5.69 0.73
N VAL A 237 3.05 5.92 0.30
CA VAL A 237 1.94 6.40 1.12
C VAL A 237 0.82 5.38 1.04
N GLU A 238 0.09 5.18 2.13
CA GLU A 238 -1.05 4.26 2.18
C GLU A 238 -2.38 5.02 2.27
N PHE A 239 -3.33 4.71 1.41
CA PHE A 239 -4.71 5.17 1.55
C PHE A 239 -5.53 4.08 2.25
N VAL A 240 -6.19 4.45 3.34
CA VAL A 240 -7.14 3.57 4.03
C VAL A 240 -8.53 3.89 3.51
N PHE A 241 -9.10 2.96 2.74
CA PHE A 241 -10.41 3.07 2.11
C PHE A 241 -11.26 1.84 2.48
N GLN A 242 -12.37 2.04 3.17
CA GLN A 242 -13.29 0.96 3.61
C GLN A 242 -12.55 -0.21 4.30
N ASP A 243 -11.75 0.09 5.32
CA ASP A 243 -10.90 -0.87 6.07
C ASP A 243 -9.88 -1.65 5.23
N LYS A 244 -9.62 -1.20 4.01
CA LYS A 244 -8.58 -1.75 3.13
C LYS A 244 -7.48 -0.72 2.94
N THR A 245 -6.26 -1.22 2.80
CA THR A 245 -5.08 -0.39 2.65
C THR A 245 -4.57 -0.50 1.23
N VAL A 246 -4.56 0.62 0.52
CA VAL A 246 -4.03 0.75 -0.84
C VAL A 246 -2.71 1.50 -0.79
N LEU A 247 -1.63 0.86 -1.21
CA LEU A 247 -0.30 1.46 -1.23
C LEU A 247 -0.04 2.16 -2.56
N ILE A 248 0.42 3.40 -2.46
CA ILE A 248 0.74 4.26 -3.58
C ILE A 248 2.24 4.62 -3.51
N PRO A 249 3.02 4.37 -4.58
CA PRO A 249 4.42 4.76 -4.63
C PRO A 249 4.57 6.28 -4.46
N GLY A 250 5.55 6.71 -3.66
CA GLY A 250 5.80 8.12 -3.35
C GLY A 250 6.02 8.97 -4.60
N GLY A 251 6.73 8.43 -5.60
CA GLY A 251 6.95 9.10 -6.88
C GLY A 251 5.69 9.38 -7.70
N LYS A 252 4.58 8.67 -7.44
CA LYS A 252 3.26 8.97 -8.05
C LYS A 252 2.56 10.11 -7.32
N ILE A 253 2.76 10.23 -6.01
CA ILE A 253 2.20 11.31 -5.18
C ILE A 253 2.96 12.63 -5.39
N ASP A 254 4.25 12.59 -5.73
CA ASP A 254 5.07 13.80 -5.92
C ASP A 254 4.52 14.78 -6.96
N ALA A 255 3.74 14.30 -7.94
CA ALA A 255 3.05 15.15 -8.92
C ALA A 255 1.83 15.91 -8.34
N PHE A 256 1.39 15.59 -7.13
CA PHE A 256 0.19 16.11 -6.49
C PHE A 256 0.53 16.70 -5.12
N SER A 257 0.88 17.99 -5.12
CA SER A 257 1.38 18.70 -3.94
C SER A 257 0.34 18.80 -2.82
N SER A 258 -0.96 18.94 -3.14
CA SER A 258 -2.01 18.96 -2.13
C SER A 258 -2.17 17.62 -1.42
N ILE A 259 -2.04 16.51 -2.15
CA ILE A 259 -2.09 15.16 -1.60
C ILE A 259 -0.90 14.94 -0.67
N ARG A 260 0.31 15.34 -1.09
CA ARG A 260 1.52 15.29 -0.24
C ARG A 260 1.30 16.07 1.06
N LYS A 261 0.81 17.31 0.99
CA LYS A 261 0.51 18.13 2.16
C LYS A 261 -0.53 17.48 3.09
N ALA A 262 -1.55 16.84 2.53
CA ALA A 262 -2.58 16.16 3.33
C ALA A 262 -2.00 14.97 4.11
N VAL A 263 -1.09 14.22 3.50
CA VAL A 263 -0.38 13.11 4.15
C VAL A 263 0.58 13.64 5.22
N ASP A 264 1.37 14.65 4.91
CA ASP A 264 2.34 15.21 5.87
C ASP A 264 1.64 15.78 7.12
N LYS A 265 0.43 16.34 6.95
CA LYS A 265 -0.40 16.87 8.04
C LYS A 265 -0.87 15.81 9.03
N THR A 266 -1.01 14.54 8.62
CA THR A 266 -1.43 13.47 9.54
C THR A 266 -0.30 12.98 10.43
N GLU A 267 0.95 13.41 10.16
CA GLU A 267 2.18 12.86 10.78
C GLU A 267 2.24 11.33 10.72
N SER A 268 1.56 10.74 9.73
CA SER A 268 1.39 9.30 9.56
C SER A 268 1.76 8.87 8.15
N ARG A 269 2.09 7.58 8.01
CA ARG A 269 2.33 6.93 6.71
C ARG A 269 1.08 6.69 5.88
N TYR A 270 -0.10 6.99 6.45
CA TYR A 270 -1.37 6.75 5.79
C TYR A 270 -2.32 7.96 5.86
N LEU A 271 -3.23 8.00 4.89
CA LEU A 271 -4.33 8.93 4.81
C LEU A 271 -5.64 8.14 4.82
N VAL A 272 -6.57 8.50 5.70
CA VAL A 272 -7.90 7.89 5.73
C VAL A 272 -8.78 8.59 4.71
N ILE A 273 -9.37 7.79 3.81
CA ILE A 273 -10.35 8.29 2.84
C ILE A 273 -11.73 8.25 3.53
N PRO A 274 -12.47 9.37 3.55
CA PRO A 274 -13.79 9.44 4.18
C PRO A 274 -14.78 8.44 3.58
N GLU A 275 -15.72 7.97 4.39
CA GLU A 275 -16.71 6.95 4.01
C GLU A 275 -17.72 7.47 2.96
N GLU A 276 -17.86 8.79 2.84
CA GLU A 276 -18.70 9.45 1.84
C GLU A 276 -18.15 9.27 0.41
N VAL A 277 -16.89 8.88 0.26
CA VAL A 277 -16.29 8.59 -1.04
C VAL A 277 -16.71 7.20 -1.50
N ASP A 278 -17.38 7.13 -2.64
CA ASP A 278 -17.77 5.86 -3.25
C ASP A 278 -16.57 5.15 -3.94
N GLU A 279 -16.70 3.84 -4.14
CA GLU A 279 -15.65 3.01 -4.73
C GLU A 279 -15.30 3.44 -6.16
N GLU A 280 -16.27 3.89 -6.95
CA GLU A 280 -16.02 4.33 -8.33
C GLU A 280 -15.14 5.59 -8.32
N SER A 281 -15.51 6.61 -7.54
CA SER A 281 -14.73 7.84 -7.38
C SER A 281 -13.32 7.57 -6.84
N PHE A 282 -13.18 6.66 -5.87
CA PHE A 282 -11.88 6.26 -5.36
C PHE A 282 -11.02 5.59 -6.44
N MET A 283 -11.60 4.69 -7.24
CA MET A 283 -10.89 4.05 -8.35
C MET A 283 -10.46 5.07 -9.42
N ARG A 284 -11.28 6.08 -9.71
CA ARG A 284 -10.92 7.19 -10.61
C ARG A 284 -9.78 8.04 -10.05
N LEU A 285 -9.73 8.27 -8.73
CA LEU A 285 -8.59 8.92 -8.07
C LEU A 285 -7.30 8.11 -8.28
N LEU A 286 -7.34 6.79 -8.09
CA LEU A 286 -6.18 5.93 -8.31
C LEU A 286 -5.72 5.96 -9.77
N GLU A 287 -6.65 5.90 -10.73
CA GLU A 287 -6.37 6.08 -12.16
C GLU A 287 -5.65 7.40 -12.42
N LEU A 288 -6.15 8.51 -11.86
CA LEU A 288 -5.54 9.83 -12.00
C LEU A 288 -4.11 9.86 -11.46
N ILE A 289 -3.88 9.34 -10.25
CA ILE A 289 -2.57 9.32 -9.61
C ILE A 289 -1.58 8.46 -10.39
N HIS A 290 -2.02 7.29 -10.86
CA HIS A 290 -1.13 6.34 -11.53
C HIS A 290 -0.85 6.70 -13.00
N LEU A 291 -1.86 7.20 -13.71
CA LEU A 291 -1.85 7.34 -15.16
C LEU A 291 -1.89 8.80 -15.62
N GLY A 292 -2.10 9.77 -14.72
CA GLY A 292 -2.30 11.18 -15.04
C GLY A 292 -3.66 11.49 -15.68
N ARG A 293 -4.56 10.51 -15.74
CA ARG A 293 -5.91 10.61 -16.32
C ARG A 293 -6.82 9.55 -15.72
N TYR A 294 -8.12 9.82 -15.74
CA TYR A 294 -9.14 8.86 -15.30
C TYR A 294 -10.23 8.68 -16.34
N SER A 295 -10.82 7.49 -16.31
CA SER A 295 -11.92 7.06 -17.16
C SER A 295 -13.27 7.66 -16.69
N PRO A 296 -14.31 7.72 -17.54
CA PRO A 296 -14.25 7.47 -18.98
C PRO A 296 -13.38 8.50 -19.72
N ASP A 297 -12.80 8.09 -20.85
CA ASP A 297 -12.03 8.99 -21.72
C ASP A 297 -12.97 10.00 -22.37
N ILE A 298 -12.79 11.28 -22.07
CA ILE A 298 -13.67 12.36 -22.56
C ILE A 298 -13.46 12.74 -24.01
N GLY A 299 -12.53 12.10 -24.73
CA GLY A 299 -12.33 12.27 -26.17
C GLY A 299 -13.63 12.36 -27.00
N PRO A 300 -14.61 11.44 -26.82
CA PRO A 300 -15.88 11.46 -27.57
C PRO A 300 -16.77 12.67 -27.31
N VAL A 301 -16.62 13.34 -26.16
CA VAL A 301 -17.41 14.52 -25.77
C VAL A 301 -16.62 15.82 -25.84
N ARG A 302 -15.37 15.78 -26.33
CA ARG A 302 -14.55 16.96 -26.61
C ARG A 302 -14.70 17.40 -28.07
N ALA A 303 -14.69 18.71 -28.31
CA ALA A 303 -14.61 19.27 -29.65
C ALA A 303 -13.55 20.39 -29.70
N PRO A 304 -12.64 20.41 -30.70
CA PRO A 304 -11.64 21.47 -30.84
C PRO A 304 -12.29 22.86 -30.86
N GLY A 305 -11.75 23.80 -30.08
CA GLY A 305 -12.21 25.19 -30.04
C GLY A 305 -13.50 25.43 -29.25
N LYS A 306 -14.24 24.39 -28.85
CA LYS A 306 -15.42 24.54 -27.98
C LYS A 306 -14.99 24.43 -26.52
N LYS A 307 -15.31 25.47 -25.73
CA LYS A 307 -15.02 25.55 -24.30
C LYS A 307 -16.27 25.88 -23.49
N GLY A 308 -16.22 25.51 -22.22
CA GLY A 308 -17.26 25.72 -21.23
C GLY A 308 -18.17 24.50 -21.07
N PRO A 309 -19.26 24.65 -20.30
CA PRO A 309 -20.21 23.56 -20.03
C PRO A 309 -20.88 23.03 -21.32
N PRO A 310 -21.28 21.75 -21.35
CA PRO A 310 -21.87 21.13 -22.52
C PRO A 310 -23.32 21.53 -22.77
N ILE A 311 -23.78 21.30 -23.99
CA ILE A 311 -25.19 21.41 -24.37
C ILE A 311 -25.89 20.05 -24.17
N ILE A 312 -27.10 20.05 -23.60
CA ILE A 312 -27.93 18.86 -23.45
C ILE A 312 -28.40 18.38 -24.84
N LYS A 313 -28.12 17.12 -25.17
CA LYS A 313 -28.62 16.41 -26.35
C LYS A 313 -29.58 15.30 -25.92
N PRO A 314 -30.36 14.71 -26.86
CA PRO A 314 -31.24 13.59 -26.55
C PRO A 314 -30.50 12.47 -25.80
N LEU A 315 -31.15 11.94 -24.77
CA LEU A 315 -30.59 10.90 -23.91
C LEU A 315 -30.18 9.67 -24.73
N HIS A 316 -29.08 9.06 -24.30
CA HIS A 316 -28.67 7.76 -24.82
C HIS A 316 -28.36 6.85 -23.64
N HIS A 317 -29.16 5.79 -23.45
CA HIS A 317 -29.06 4.90 -22.28
C HIS A 317 -27.70 4.19 -22.18
N GLU A 318 -26.98 4.03 -23.29
CA GLU A 318 -25.63 3.46 -23.31
C GLU A 318 -24.51 4.51 -23.21
N SER A 319 -24.85 5.79 -23.00
CA SER A 319 -23.82 6.83 -22.83
C SER A 319 -23.06 6.60 -21.54
N GLN A 320 -21.73 6.67 -21.63
CA GLN A 320 -20.89 6.69 -20.43
C GLN A 320 -21.15 7.95 -19.58
N PRO A 321 -20.98 7.87 -18.25
CA PRO A 321 -21.28 8.96 -17.33
C PRO A 321 -20.13 9.98 -17.23
N PHE A 322 -19.82 10.70 -18.31
CA PHE A 322 -18.71 11.66 -18.34
C PHE A 322 -18.89 12.81 -17.33
N LEU A 323 -20.02 13.52 -17.38
CA LEU A 323 -20.33 14.64 -16.49
C LEU A 323 -20.45 14.19 -15.04
N LEU A 324 -21.20 13.12 -14.78
CA LEU A 324 -21.40 12.65 -13.42
C LEU A 324 -20.07 12.24 -12.77
N THR A 325 -19.19 11.54 -13.53
CA THR A 325 -17.85 11.16 -13.04
C THR A 325 -17.01 12.39 -12.74
N ASP A 326 -16.98 13.39 -13.63
CA ASP A 326 -16.17 14.59 -13.43
C ASP A 326 -16.71 15.43 -12.24
N VAL A 327 -18.02 15.50 -12.02
CA VAL A 327 -18.62 16.14 -10.82
C VAL A 327 -18.20 15.41 -9.54
N ARG A 328 -18.28 14.08 -9.51
CA ARG A 328 -17.89 13.29 -8.35
C ARG A 328 -16.40 13.42 -8.04
N MET A 329 -15.55 13.40 -9.07
CA MET A 329 -14.12 13.66 -8.92
C MET A 329 -13.82 15.06 -8.40
N PHE A 330 -14.58 16.07 -8.83
CA PHE A 330 -14.48 17.42 -8.27
C PHE A 330 -14.86 17.43 -6.79
N LYS A 331 -16.00 16.83 -6.42
CA LYS A 331 -16.45 16.76 -5.01
C LYS A 331 -15.47 16.01 -4.13
N LEU A 332 -14.91 14.89 -4.62
CA LEU A 332 -13.85 14.15 -3.94
C LEU A 332 -12.62 15.05 -3.70
N GLY A 333 -12.19 15.78 -4.73
CA GLY A 333 -11.08 16.72 -4.61
C GLY A 333 -11.35 17.81 -3.57
N ALA A 334 -12.55 18.40 -3.58
CA ALA A 334 -12.94 19.42 -2.61
C ALA A 334 -13.01 18.86 -1.17
N LEU A 335 -13.57 17.65 -0.99
CA LEU A 335 -13.70 16.98 0.30
C LEU A 335 -12.35 16.67 0.93
N LEU A 336 -11.41 16.18 0.14
CA LEU A 336 -10.06 15.79 0.58
C LEU A 336 -9.07 16.97 0.60
N GLY A 337 -9.46 18.14 0.07
CA GLY A 337 -8.55 19.27 -0.12
C GLY A 337 -7.50 19.03 -1.21
N PHE A 338 -7.81 18.22 -2.20
CA PHE A 338 -6.92 17.88 -3.32
C PHE A 338 -7.11 18.84 -4.50
N ASP A 339 -6.45 19.99 -4.45
CA ASP A 339 -6.58 21.07 -5.44
C ASP A 339 -6.30 20.62 -6.87
N GLU A 340 -5.29 19.79 -7.11
CA GLU A 340 -4.97 19.26 -8.44
C GLU A 340 -6.10 18.36 -8.97
N VAL A 341 -6.72 17.55 -8.11
CA VAL A 341 -7.84 16.67 -8.49
C VAL A 341 -9.07 17.53 -8.83
N LYS A 342 -9.37 18.52 -7.99
CA LYS A 342 -10.43 19.53 -8.23
C LYS A 342 -10.21 20.25 -9.57
N GLY A 343 -8.99 20.69 -9.82
CA GLY A 343 -8.59 21.39 -11.04
C GLY A 343 -8.75 20.55 -12.31
N VAL A 344 -8.24 19.31 -12.31
CA VAL A 344 -8.39 18.40 -13.46
C VAL A 344 -9.87 18.11 -13.73
N ALA A 345 -10.67 17.84 -12.69
CA ALA A 345 -12.10 17.61 -12.85
C ALA A 345 -12.83 18.83 -13.44
N LEU A 346 -12.54 20.04 -12.95
CA LEU A 346 -13.14 21.26 -13.47
C LEU A 346 -12.71 21.56 -14.91
N GLU A 347 -11.45 21.29 -15.28
CA GLU A 347 -10.98 21.41 -16.66
C GLU A 347 -11.75 20.45 -17.58
N ARG A 348 -11.94 19.21 -17.14
CA ARG A 348 -12.70 18.20 -17.89
C ARG A 348 -14.16 18.62 -18.06
N LEU A 349 -14.83 19.07 -17.00
CA LEU A 349 -16.19 19.63 -17.04
C LEU A 349 -16.34 20.79 -18.04
N ASN A 350 -15.30 21.63 -18.19
CA ASN A 350 -15.28 22.75 -19.14
C ASN A 350 -14.80 22.38 -20.55
N SER A 351 -14.37 21.13 -20.75
CA SER A 351 -13.92 20.61 -22.06
C SER A 351 -15.01 19.86 -22.80
N GLN A 352 -16.12 19.54 -22.13
CA GLN A 352 -17.22 18.79 -22.74
C GLN A 352 -18.12 19.73 -23.55
N HIS A 353 -18.33 19.44 -24.84
CA HIS A 353 -19.18 20.28 -25.71
C HIS A 353 -20.64 19.83 -25.76
N VAL A 354 -20.91 18.54 -25.52
CA VAL A 354 -22.25 17.95 -25.49
C VAL A 354 -22.36 16.92 -24.36
N THR A 355 -23.57 16.76 -23.83
CA THR A 355 -23.91 15.67 -22.91
C THR A 355 -25.18 14.95 -23.36
N ARG A 356 -25.19 13.64 -23.19
CA ARG A 356 -26.34 12.75 -23.40
C ARG A 356 -26.74 12.00 -22.12
N GLU A 357 -26.10 12.37 -21.00
CA GLU A 357 -26.45 11.89 -19.66
C GLU A 357 -27.72 12.58 -19.17
N ASP A 358 -28.29 12.06 -18.08
CA ASP A 358 -29.40 12.71 -17.38
C ASP A 358 -28.91 13.97 -16.63
N PRO A 359 -29.22 15.18 -17.13
CA PRO A 359 -28.75 16.42 -16.52
C PRO A 359 -29.35 16.66 -15.13
N VAL A 360 -30.52 16.08 -14.83
CA VAL A 360 -31.14 16.21 -13.51
C VAL A 360 -30.36 15.38 -12.48
N CYS A 361 -29.83 14.22 -12.86
CA CYS A 361 -28.94 13.44 -11.99
C CYS A 361 -27.63 14.18 -11.70
N VAL A 362 -27.03 14.82 -12.70
CA VAL A 362 -25.81 15.64 -12.53
C VAL A 362 -26.07 16.83 -11.61
N LEU A 363 -27.15 17.58 -11.82
CA LEU A 363 -27.52 18.68 -10.94
C LEU A 363 -27.85 18.19 -9.53
N LYS A 364 -28.53 17.06 -9.40
CA LYS A 364 -28.81 16.46 -8.09
C LYS A 364 -27.49 16.16 -7.36
N GLU A 365 -26.52 15.54 -8.02
CA GLU A 365 -25.21 15.26 -7.43
C GLU A 365 -24.47 16.53 -6.98
N ILE A 366 -24.52 17.61 -7.78
CA ILE A 366 -23.88 18.89 -7.44
C ILE A 366 -24.51 19.50 -6.18
N TYR A 367 -25.85 19.49 -6.10
CA TYR A 367 -26.61 20.14 -5.02
C TYR A 367 -27.04 19.18 -3.90
N ASP A 368 -26.50 17.97 -3.86
CA ASP A 368 -26.78 17.01 -2.79
C ASP A 368 -26.03 17.40 -1.51
N GLY A 369 -26.76 17.53 -0.40
CA GLY A 369 -26.21 17.92 0.89
C GLY A 369 -26.05 19.44 1.07
N ALA A 370 -24.80 19.92 1.08
CA ALA A 370 -24.45 21.31 1.43
C ALA A 370 -24.48 22.26 0.21
N ASP A 371 -24.26 23.56 0.46
CA ASP A 371 -24.10 24.54 -0.64
C ASP A 371 -22.89 24.15 -1.51
N PRO A 372 -23.04 24.03 -2.85
CA PRO A 372 -21.95 23.56 -3.68
C PRO A 372 -20.76 24.52 -3.70
N ASP A 373 -19.58 23.98 -3.99
CA ASP A 373 -18.37 24.77 -4.19
C ASP A 373 -18.61 25.91 -5.22
N PRO A 374 -18.12 27.14 -4.96
CA PRO A 374 -18.33 28.29 -5.83
C PRO A 374 -17.99 28.03 -7.31
N ASP A 375 -16.95 27.24 -7.61
CA ASP A 375 -16.55 26.94 -8.99
C ASP A 375 -17.60 26.06 -9.69
N LEU A 376 -18.18 25.08 -8.98
CA LEU A 376 -19.31 24.31 -9.51
C LEU A 376 -20.54 25.18 -9.72
N ARG A 377 -20.82 26.14 -8.83
CA ARG A 377 -21.95 27.07 -9.02
C ARG A 377 -21.75 27.97 -10.24
N VAL A 378 -20.52 28.42 -10.49
CA VAL A 378 -20.17 29.16 -11.72
C VAL A 378 -20.39 28.27 -12.95
N TRP A 379 -19.91 27.02 -12.90
CA TRP A 379 -20.11 26.06 -13.97
C TRP A 379 -21.59 25.77 -14.22
N VAL A 380 -22.41 25.56 -13.18
CA VAL A 380 -23.86 25.31 -13.30
C VAL A 380 -24.58 26.49 -13.95
N LYS A 381 -24.31 27.72 -13.53
CA LYS A 381 -24.92 28.90 -14.18
C LYS A 381 -24.59 28.92 -15.67
N GLY A 382 -23.32 28.69 -16.03
CA GLY A 382 -22.90 28.58 -17.43
C GLY A 382 -23.57 27.42 -18.16
N PHE A 383 -23.77 26.28 -17.50
CA PHE A 383 -24.45 25.11 -18.03
C PHE A 383 -25.93 25.41 -18.32
N LEU A 384 -26.63 26.06 -17.40
CA LEU A 384 -28.04 26.42 -17.55
C LEU A 384 -28.26 27.41 -18.70
N THR A 385 -27.36 28.38 -18.87
CA THR A 385 -27.45 29.40 -19.93
C THR A 385 -26.88 28.93 -21.27
N LYS A 386 -26.20 27.77 -21.34
CA LYS A 386 -25.57 27.29 -22.58
C LYS A 386 -26.64 26.95 -23.61
N GLY A 387 -26.51 27.53 -24.80
CA GLY A 387 -27.25 27.17 -26.01
C GLY A 387 -26.28 26.81 -27.15
N PRO A 388 -26.79 26.30 -28.28
CA PRO A 388 -26.00 26.15 -29.49
C PRO A 388 -25.47 27.52 -29.90
N GLU A 389 -24.15 27.64 -30.03
CA GLU A 389 -23.56 28.81 -30.67
C GLU A 389 -24.09 28.87 -32.10
N THR A 390 -24.83 29.93 -32.42
CA THR A 390 -25.07 30.35 -33.80
C THR A 390 -23.73 30.76 -34.39
N ASP A 391 -23.13 29.91 -35.24
CA ASP A 391 -22.02 30.28 -36.14
C ASP A 391 -22.52 31.29 -37.20
N TRP A 392 -22.97 32.46 -36.77
CA TRP A 392 -23.32 33.55 -37.66
C TRP A 392 -22.29 34.68 -37.50
N LEU A 393 -21.43 34.75 -38.51
CA LEU A 393 -20.66 35.91 -39.00
C LEU A 393 -19.34 36.27 -38.30
N ASP A 394 -18.25 35.87 -38.95
CA ASP A 394 -17.09 36.73 -39.15
C ASP A 394 -17.58 38.11 -39.67
N PRO A 395 -17.35 39.23 -38.97
CA PRO A 395 -17.82 40.56 -39.37
C PRO A 395 -17.15 41.12 -40.64
N ARG A 396 -16.27 40.37 -41.33
CA ARG A 396 -15.47 40.90 -42.45
C ARG A 396 -16.03 40.68 -43.86
N LEU A 397 -17.16 40.01 -44.02
CA LEU A 397 -17.79 39.82 -45.34
C LEU A 397 -19.21 40.40 -45.36
N GLY A 398 -19.27 41.72 -45.27
CA GLY A 398 -20.46 42.48 -45.62
C GLY A 398 -20.58 42.67 -47.13
N ILE A 399 -21.85 42.70 -47.57
CA ILE A 399 -22.40 43.29 -48.80
C ILE A 399 -22.51 42.34 -49.99
N GLY A 400 -23.76 41.91 -50.27
CA GLY A 400 -24.13 41.47 -51.62
C GLY A 400 -25.41 40.64 -51.74
N GLY A 401 -26.58 41.28 -51.61
CA GLY A 401 -27.76 41.06 -52.46
C GLY A 401 -28.48 39.71 -52.50
N GLY A 402 -29.81 39.74 -52.29
CA GLY A 402 -30.71 38.72 -52.86
C GLY A 402 -31.95 38.41 -52.01
N MET A 403 -33.04 39.11 -52.27
CA MET A 403 -34.38 38.68 -51.88
C MET A 403 -34.74 37.34 -52.54
N GLY A 404 -35.32 36.42 -51.78
CA GLY A 404 -36.09 35.30 -52.32
C GLY A 404 -36.16 34.09 -51.39
N GLY A 405 -37.37 33.69 -50.99
CA GLY A 405 -37.62 32.32 -50.54
C GLY A 405 -37.97 32.13 -49.07
N ARG A 406 -39.26 31.85 -48.85
CA ARG A 406 -39.90 31.35 -47.63
C ARG A 406 -39.38 29.95 -47.25
N GLU A 407 -39.55 29.61 -45.97
CA GLU A 407 -39.59 28.26 -45.38
C GLU A 407 -38.24 27.55 -45.13
N GLY A 408 -37.79 27.67 -43.88
CA GLY A 408 -36.67 26.90 -43.35
C GLY A 408 -35.88 27.62 -42.26
N MET A 409 -36.53 28.41 -41.40
CA MET A 409 -35.90 28.90 -40.18
C MET A 409 -35.60 27.67 -39.32
N THR A 410 -34.37 27.17 -39.37
CA THR A 410 -33.84 26.25 -38.37
C THR A 410 -33.95 26.96 -37.04
N ARG A 411 -35.02 26.68 -36.28
CA ARG A 411 -35.16 27.12 -34.89
C ARG A 411 -33.89 26.65 -34.19
N GLY A 412 -33.03 27.59 -33.82
CA GLY A 412 -31.86 27.30 -32.99
C GLY A 412 -32.32 26.50 -31.79
N GLU A 413 -31.65 25.38 -31.53
CA GLU A 413 -31.96 24.54 -30.38
C GLU A 413 -31.91 25.42 -29.10
N PRO A 414 -32.87 25.32 -28.18
CA PRO A 414 -32.98 26.26 -27.07
C PRO A 414 -31.84 26.10 -26.04
N PRO A 415 -31.64 27.06 -25.13
CA PRO A 415 -30.72 26.90 -24.01
C PRO A 415 -31.07 25.71 -23.11
N ASN A 416 -30.09 25.20 -22.37
CA ASN A 416 -30.25 24.05 -21.48
C ASN A 416 -31.34 24.27 -20.41
N LEU A 417 -31.47 25.47 -19.83
CA LEU A 417 -32.53 25.76 -18.86
C LEU A 417 -33.93 25.58 -19.47
N VAL A 418 -34.11 26.05 -20.71
CA VAL A 418 -35.38 25.90 -21.43
C VAL A 418 -35.65 24.42 -21.74
N LYS A 419 -34.62 23.66 -22.12
CA LYS A 419 -34.70 22.20 -22.30
C LYS A 419 -35.15 21.47 -21.05
N LEU A 420 -34.64 21.87 -19.89
CA LEU A 420 -34.99 21.29 -18.59
C LEU A 420 -36.44 21.62 -18.16
N ASP A 421 -36.95 22.80 -18.55
CA ASP A 421 -38.32 23.23 -18.23
C ASP A 421 -39.37 22.82 -19.31
N GLN A 422 -38.91 22.24 -20.42
CA GLN A 422 -39.75 21.67 -21.49
C GLN A 422 -39.97 20.14 -21.29
N ASP A 423 -41.01 19.58 -21.92
CA ASP A 423 -41.44 18.17 -21.76
C ASP A 423 -40.51 17.14 -22.45
N MET A 424 -39.19 17.26 -22.30
CA MET A 424 -38.22 16.23 -22.70
C MET A 424 -38.06 15.12 -21.65
N GLY A 425 -39.05 14.92 -20.78
CA GLY A 425 -39.03 13.95 -19.68
C GLY A 425 -38.29 14.40 -18.41
N PHE A 426 -37.72 15.62 -18.38
CA PHE A 426 -36.98 16.15 -17.22
C PHE A 426 -37.81 17.06 -16.32
N LYS A 427 -38.83 17.74 -16.87
CA LYS A 427 -39.51 18.88 -16.26
C LYS A 427 -40.00 18.67 -14.84
N SER A 428 -40.70 17.56 -14.56
CA SER A 428 -41.19 17.26 -13.21
C SER A 428 -40.02 17.10 -12.24
N ARG A 429 -39.09 16.21 -12.56
CA ARG A 429 -37.89 15.92 -11.74
C ARG A 429 -37.01 17.14 -11.53
N PHE A 430 -36.86 17.99 -12.54
CA PHE A 430 -36.09 19.23 -12.44
C PHE A 430 -36.78 20.24 -11.53
N ARG A 431 -38.10 20.42 -11.65
CA ARG A 431 -38.87 21.31 -10.76
C ARG A 431 -38.86 20.83 -9.32
N ASP A 432 -38.98 19.52 -9.10
CA ASP A 432 -38.87 18.92 -7.78
C ASP A 432 -37.49 19.18 -7.17
N LEU A 433 -36.41 19.00 -7.96
CA LEU A 433 -35.05 19.30 -7.52
C LEU A 433 -34.85 20.78 -7.17
N VAL A 434 -35.38 21.69 -8.01
CA VAL A 434 -35.32 23.15 -7.76
C VAL A 434 -36.10 23.52 -6.50
N ALA A 435 -37.24 22.88 -6.24
CA ALA A 435 -38.03 23.13 -5.03
C ALA A 435 -37.31 22.65 -3.77
N CYS A 436 -36.53 21.58 -3.86
CA CYS A 436 -35.79 21.01 -2.73
C CYS A 436 -34.44 21.69 -2.46
N SER A 437 -33.89 22.46 -3.40
CA SER A 437 -32.58 23.12 -3.24
C SER A 437 -32.66 24.63 -3.41
N SER A 438 -32.52 25.37 -2.30
CA SER A 438 -32.51 26.85 -2.31
C SER A 438 -31.35 27.42 -3.14
N ALA A 439 -30.18 26.77 -3.11
CA ALA A 439 -29.02 27.19 -3.89
C ALA A 439 -29.27 27.03 -5.39
N LEU A 440 -29.81 25.89 -5.82
CA LEU A 440 -30.18 25.66 -7.22
C LEU A 440 -31.30 26.61 -7.64
N HIS A 441 -32.29 26.88 -6.78
CA HIS A 441 -33.35 27.85 -7.06
C HIS A 441 -32.78 29.23 -7.38
N ILE A 442 -31.84 29.73 -6.57
CA ILE A 442 -31.16 31.00 -6.80
C ILE A 442 -30.39 30.98 -8.13
N ASP A 443 -29.67 29.89 -8.42
CA ASP A 443 -28.87 29.80 -9.64
C ASP A 443 -29.75 29.70 -10.90
N VAL A 444 -30.91 29.05 -10.81
CA VAL A 444 -31.94 29.04 -11.86
C VAL A 444 -32.54 30.43 -12.07
N LEU A 445 -32.86 31.16 -11.00
CA LEU A 445 -33.36 32.54 -11.11
C LEU A 445 -32.35 33.48 -11.78
N LYS A 446 -31.05 33.27 -11.51
CA LYS A 446 -29.97 34.06 -12.14
C LYS A 446 -29.69 33.68 -13.59
N ALA A 447 -30.11 32.47 -14.02
CA ALA A 447 -29.93 31.97 -15.38
C ALA A 447 -31.13 32.28 -16.29
N LYS A 448 -32.26 32.73 -15.73
CA LYS A 448 -33.40 33.32 -16.45
C LYS A 448 -33.13 34.78 -16.73
#